data_AF-A0A2T7BBM0-F1
#
_entry.id   AF-A0A2T7BBM0-F1
#
_cell.length_a   1.000
_cell.length_b   1.000
_cell.length_c   1.000
_cell.angle_alpha   90.00
_cell.angle_beta   90.00
_cell.angle_gamma   90.00
#
_symmetry.space_group_name_H-M   'P 1'
#
loop_
_entity.id
_entity.type
_entity.pdbx_description
1 polymer ?
#
loop_
_entity_poly.entity_id
_entity_poly.type
_entity_poly.pdbx_seq_one_letter_code
_entity_poly.pdbx_strand_id
1 'polypeptide(L)'
;MKNYQLPADKVLILRTCKNDMSSYNGFIWPESGFVEAPDWNDDTKCGHGLHGWLFGSGDYDLKYKEVGAKWLVVEVEANQVRELKGKVKFKNGTVIYSGGYKTAYDLVMKWFWIRHAAELKAMELVDGAATTSSEDGVSVVTTKDKSHASATGYYGHASATGYSGHASATGYSGHASATGESGHASATGESGHASATGNYGHASATGYSGHASATGNYGHASATGNYGHAVVLGQYGKAQCGENGAVILTYWDGKRLRHIVGYAGEGGIESGKWYMLNGKNELIETTVEK
;
A
#
# COMPACT_ATOMS: atom_id res chain seq x y z
N MET A 1 24.57 -16.61 3.46
CA MET A 1 23.31 -15.95 3.05
C MET A 1 23.45 -14.60 2.36
N LYS A 2 24.47 -13.76 2.62
CA LYS A 2 24.58 -12.42 2.00
C LYS A 2 24.54 -12.42 0.45
N ASN A 3 24.86 -13.56 -0.19
CA ASN A 3 24.90 -13.72 -1.65
C ASN A 3 23.88 -14.74 -2.20
N TYR A 4 22.94 -15.23 -1.39
CA TYR A 4 21.91 -16.15 -1.91
C TYR A 4 20.94 -15.37 -2.80
N GLN A 5 20.61 -15.92 -3.97
CA GLN A 5 19.59 -15.43 -4.89
C GLN A 5 18.57 -16.54 -5.15
N LEU A 6 17.28 -16.26 -4.95
CA LEU A 6 16.22 -17.23 -5.21
C LEU A 6 15.98 -17.33 -6.74
N PRO A 7 16.08 -18.53 -7.35
CA PRO A 7 15.74 -18.71 -8.75
C PRO A 7 14.26 -18.41 -9.07
N ALA A 8 13.97 -18.02 -10.31
CA ALA A 8 12.64 -17.58 -10.75
C ALA A 8 11.59 -18.69 -10.78
N ASP A 9 12.01 -19.95 -10.88
CA ASP A 9 11.19 -21.16 -10.85
C ASP A 9 11.04 -21.76 -9.44
N LYS A 10 11.76 -21.22 -8.44
CA LYS A 10 11.82 -21.75 -7.07
C LYS A 10 11.09 -20.90 -6.04
N VAL A 11 10.39 -21.54 -5.12
CA VAL A 11 9.78 -20.88 -3.95
C VAL A 11 10.50 -21.25 -2.66
N LEU A 12 10.32 -20.43 -1.62
CA LEU A 12 10.82 -20.72 -0.29
C LEU A 12 9.68 -21.21 0.60
N ILE A 13 9.90 -22.36 1.23
CA ILE A 13 9.01 -22.93 2.22
C ILE A 13 9.63 -22.74 3.60
N LEU A 14 8.91 -22.04 4.47
CA LEU A 14 9.25 -21.94 5.89
C LEU A 14 8.75 -23.20 6.59
N ARG A 15 9.56 -23.79 7.44
CA ARG A 15 9.19 -24.96 8.24
C ARG A 15 9.83 -24.87 9.61
N THR A 16 9.23 -25.57 10.56
CA THR A 16 9.79 -25.80 11.89
C THR A 16 9.78 -27.30 12.19
N CYS A 17 10.75 -27.74 12.96
CA CYS A 17 10.95 -29.11 13.43
C CYS A 17 11.45 -29.07 14.88
N LYS A 18 11.56 -30.23 15.51
CA LYS A 18 12.15 -30.33 16.84
C LYS A 18 13.63 -29.94 16.84
N ASN A 19 14.19 -29.71 18.02
CA ASN A 19 15.62 -29.35 18.16
C ASN A 19 16.57 -30.42 17.59
N ASP A 20 16.16 -31.69 17.64
CA ASP A 20 16.87 -32.85 17.06
C ASP A 20 16.60 -33.05 15.56
N MET A 21 15.98 -32.06 14.90
CA MET A 21 15.58 -32.06 13.49
C MET A 21 14.43 -33.02 13.13
N SER A 22 13.85 -33.74 14.10
CA SER A 22 12.76 -34.68 13.84
C SER A 22 11.39 -33.99 13.68
N SER A 23 10.50 -34.67 12.95
CA SER A 23 9.09 -34.31 12.79
C SER A 23 8.15 -35.25 13.57
N TYR A 24 6.86 -34.93 13.65
CA TYR A 24 5.83 -35.73 14.36
C TYR A 24 5.74 -37.19 13.88
N ASN A 25 6.08 -37.46 12.62
CA ASN A 25 6.11 -38.80 12.03
C ASN A 25 7.49 -39.49 12.11
N GLY A 26 8.43 -38.93 12.87
CA GLY A 26 9.80 -39.45 13.00
C GLY A 26 10.73 -39.10 11.84
N PHE A 27 10.26 -38.39 10.81
CA PHE A 27 11.11 -37.92 9.71
C PHE A 27 12.17 -36.93 10.23
N ILE A 28 13.43 -37.15 9.90
CA ILE A 28 14.56 -36.30 10.31
C ILE A 28 14.95 -35.41 9.14
N TRP A 29 14.87 -34.09 9.34
CA TRP A 29 15.31 -33.11 8.34
C TRP A 29 16.84 -32.99 8.33
N PRO A 30 17.46 -32.85 7.15
CA PRO A 30 18.86 -32.46 7.09
C PRO A 30 19.02 -31.00 7.53
N GLU A 31 20.15 -30.66 8.16
CA GLU A 31 20.45 -29.26 8.52
C GLU A 31 20.74 -28.38 7.30
N SER A 32 21.17 -28.98 6.21
CA SER A 32 21.39 -28.34 4.91
C SER A 32 21.39 -29.38 3.79
N GLY A 33 21.07 -28.98 2.57
CA GLY A 33 21.14 -29.85 1.39
C GLY A 33 19.81 -30.50 1.03
N PHE A 34 19.88 -31.47 0.12
CA PHE A 34 18.68 -32.08 -0.48
C PHE A 34 17.85 -32.87 0.55
N VAL A 35 16.53 -32.80 0.41
CA VAL A 35 15.55 -33.51 1.22
C VAL A 35 14.38 -33.97 0.37
N GLU A 36 13.88 -35.19 0.59
CA GLU A 36 12.77 -35.78 -0.16
C GLU A 36 11.81 -36.53 0.77
N ALA A 37 10.52 -36.43 0.50
CA ALA A 37 9.48 -37.16 1.21
C ALA A 37 9.56 -38.65 0.85
N PRO A 38 9.61 -39.56 1.84
CA PRO A 38 9.63 -41.00 1.59
C PRO A 38 8.28 -41.54 1.09
N ASP A 39 7.20 -40.80 1.30
CA ASP A 39 5.82 -41.24 1.11
C ASP A 39 5.01 -40.28 0.25
N TRP A 40 5.63 -39.58 -0.70
CA TRP A 40 4.96 -38.56 -1.52
C TRP A 40 3.72 -39.09 -2.25
N ASN A 41 2.61 -38.36 -2.12
CA ASN A 41 1.42 -38.54 -2.93
C ASN A 41 1.00 -37.20 -3.55
N ASP A 42 0.83 -37.15 -4.87
CA ASP A 42 0.48 -35.94 -5.61
C ASP A 42 -1.04 -35.71 -5.61
N ASP A 43 -1.53 -35.23 -4.47
CA ASP A 43 -2.91 -34.80 -4.29
C ASP A 43 -2.97 -33.51 -3.44
N THR A 44 -4.17 -33.03 -3.12
CA THR A 44 -4.39 -31.87 -2.23
C THR A 44 -4.82 -32.28 -0.82
N LYS A 45 -4.46 -33.50 -0.39
CA LYS A 45 -4.73 -34.01 0.95
C LYS A 45 -3.51 -33.88 1.85
N CYS A 46 -3.78 -33.64 3.14
CA CYS A 46 -2.75 -33.58 4.16
C CYS A 46 -2.13 -34.97 4.41
N GLY A 47 -0.82 -35.02 4.65
CA GLY A 47 -0.02 -36.25 4.70
C GLY A 47 0.80 -36.45 3.42
N HIS A 48 1.60 -37.52 3.38
CA HIS A 48 2.25 -38.02 2.15
C HIS A 48 3.05 -36.96 1.39
N GLY A 49 4.07 -36.42 2.06
CA GLY A 49 4.85 -35.29 1.57
C GLY A 49 5.53 -34.51 2.70
N LEU A 50 6.47 -33.66 2.32
CA LEU A 50 7.02 -32.65 3.21
C LEU A 50 6.04 -31.49 3.35
N HIS A 51 5.97 -30.86 4.52
CA HIS A 51 5.03 -29.76 4.79
C HIS A 51 5.76 -28.50 5.21
N GLY A 52 5.12 -27.35 4.99
CA GLY A 52 5.55 -26.06 5.51
C GLY A 52 4.62 -24.94 5.05
N TRP A 53 5.11 -23.71 5.13
CA TRP A 53 4.38 -22.49 4.79
C TRP A 53 5.03 -21.81 3.59
N LEU A 54 4.29 -21.69 2.50
CA LEU A 54 4.74 -21.04 1.28
C LEU A 54 5.01 -19.57 1.56
N PHE A 55 6.26 -19.15 1.39
CA PHE A 55 6.74 -17.84 1.79
C PHE A 55 6.35 -17.43 3.23
N GLY A 56 6.23 -18.41 4.13
CA GLY A 56 5.80 -18.15 5.51
C GLY A 56 4.32 -17.80 5.66
N SER A 57 3.49 -17.96 4.64
CA SER A 57 2.04 -17.79 4.73
C SER A 57 1.34 -19.08 5.16
N GLY A 58 0.44 -18.97 6.15
CA GLY A 58 -0.47 -20.03 6.58
C GLY A 58 -0.69 -20.07 8.10
N ASP A 59 -1.11 -21.24 8.60
CA ASP A 59 -1.52 -21.48 9.97
C ASP A 59 -0.32 -21.86 10.86
N TYR A 60 0.10 -20.90 11.69
CA TYR A 60 1.22 -21.05 12.62
C TYR A 60 0.87 -21.80 13.91
N ASP A 61 -0.37 -22.23 14.12
CA ASP A 61 -0.69 -23.12 15.23
C ASP A 61 -0.11 -24.53 15.03
N LEU A 62 0.24 -24.86 13.79
CA LEU A 62 0.91 -26.11 13.39
C LEU A 62 2.43 -26.13 13.66
N LYS A 63 2.99 -25.08 14.27
CA LYS A 63 4.42 -25.02 14.63
C LYS A 63 4.78 -25.94 15.81
N TYR A 64 6.05 -26.29 15.91
CA TYR A 64 6.60 -26.89 17.13
C TYR A 64 6.70 -25.80 18.18
N LYS A 65 6.11 -26.06 19.35
CA LYS A 65 6.00 -25.10 20.46
C LYS A 65 7.11 -25.27 21.51
N GLU A 66 7.99 -26.25 21.32
CA GLU A 66 9.09 -26.55 22.24
C GLU A 66 10.18 -25.47 22.21
N VAL A 67 10.80 -25.24 23.37
CA VAL A 67 11.96 -24.37 23.48
C VAL A 67 13.12 -25.04 22.76
N GLY A 68 13.70 -24.34 21.77
CA GLY A 68 14.77 -24.89 20.93
C GLY A 68 14.29 -25.51 19.62
N ALA A 69 13.00 -25.45 19.30
CA ALA A 69 12.50 -25.82 17.96
C ALA A 69 13.30 -25.09 16.86
N LYS A 70 13.77 -25.84 15.87
CA LYS A 70 14.55 -25.29 14.76
C LYS A 70 13.63 -24.82 13.64
N TRP A 71 14.05 -23.76 12.97
CA TRP A 71 13.40 -23.20 11.80
C TRP A 71 14.25 -23.44 10.56
N LEU A 72 13.59 -23.95 9.53
CA LEU A 72 14.17 -24.38 8.27
C LEU A 72 13.62 -23.50 7.15
N VAL A 73 14.49 -23.18 6.19
CA VAL A 73 14.07 -22.62 4.90
C VAL A 73 14.43 -23.63 3.82
N VAL A 74 13.41 -24.08 3.10
CA VAL A 74 13.55 -25.08 2.04
C VAL A 74 13.26 -24.41 0.70
N GLU A 75 14.21 -24.48 -0.22
CA GLU A 75 14.04 -24.08 -1.61
C GLU A 75 13.38 -25.23 -2.39
N VAL A 76 12.25 -24.96 -3.03
CA VAL A 76 11.39 -25.96 -3.68
C VAL A 76 10.99 -25.49 -5.07
N GLU A 77 10.87 -26.41 -6.04
CA GLU A 77 10.29 -26.08 -7.35
C GLU A 77 8.84 -25.63 -7.21
N ALA A 78 8.49 -24.47 -7.77
CA ALA A 78 7.15 -23.89 -7.62
C ALA A 78 6.04 -24.85 -8.10
N ASN A 79 6.29 -25.60 -9.18
CA ASN A 79 5.33 -26.54 -9.77
C ASN A 79 5.10 -27.82 -8.93
N GLN A 80 5.94 -28.10 -7.92
CA GLN A 80 5.81 -29.25 -7.04
C GLN A 80 5.02 -28.95 -5.76
N VAL A 81 4.67 -27.68 -5.53
CA VAL A 81 3.94 -27.25 -4.34
C VAL A 81 2.45 -27.52 -4.54
N ARG A 82 1.80 -28.09 -3.51
CA ARG A 82 0.35 -28.27 -3.43
C ARG A 82 -0.18 -27.52 -2.23
N GLU A 83 -1.18 -26.68 -2.46
CA GLU A 83 -1.86 -25.96 -1.40
C GLU A 83 -2.76 -26.89 -0.58
N LEU A 84 -2.71 -26.71 0.73
CA LEU A 84 -3.55 -27.37 1.71
C LEU A 84 -4.18 -26.27 2.59
N LYS A 85 -5.20 -26.62 3.38
CA LYS A 85 -5.77 -25.67 4.34
C LYS A 85 -4.69 -25.22 5.35
N GLY A 86 -4.28 -23.96 5.25
CA GLY A 86 -3.32 -23.30 6.16
C GLY A 86 -1.86 -23.72 6.00
N LYS A 87 -1.48 -24.48 4.96
CA LYS A 87 -0.08 -24.88 4.71
C LYS A 87 0.08 -25.37 3.27
N VAL A 88 1.29 -25.78 2.90
CA VAL A 88 1.53 -26.48 1.63
C VAL A 88 2.21 -27.83 1.88
N LYS A 89 2.18 -28.68 0.85
CA LYS A 89 3.04 -29.86 0.76
C LYS A 89 3.84 -29.91 -0.53
N PHE A 90 4.95 -30.63 -0.50
CA PHE A 90 5.87 -30.79 -1.63
C PHE A 90 6.65 -32.10 -1.54
N LYS A 91 7.16 -32.55 -2.69
CA LYS A 91 7.89 -33.82 -2.81
C LYS A 91 9.32 -33.73 -2.26
N ASN A 92 10.09 -32.76 -2.73
CA ASN A 92 11.49 -32.60 -2.36
C ASN A 92 11.95 -31.14 -2.47
N GLY A 93 13.14 -30.84 -1.97
CA GLY A 93 13.73 -29.51 -2.01
C GLY A 93 15.14 -29.48 -1.44
N THR A 94 15.69 -28.28 -1.28
CA THR A 94 17.01 -28.08 -0.68
C THR A 94 16.86 -27.24 0.58
N VAL A 95 17.28 -27.76 1.73
CA VAL A 95 17.39 -26.98 2.97
C VAL A 95 18.55 -26.00 2.80
N ILE A 96 18.23 -24.71 2.68
CA ILE A 96 19.21 -23.62 2.51
C ILE A 96 19.50 -22.89 3.84
N TYR A 97 18.72 -23.19 4.88
CA TYR A 97 18.92 -22.70 6.23
C TYR A 97 18.31 -23.64 7.26
N SER A 98 19.01 -23.80 8.39
CA SER A 98 18.49 -24.36 9.64
C SER A 98 19.00 -23.51 10.80
N GLY A 99 18.12 -23.10 11.71
CA GLY A 99 18.50 -22.32 12.89
C GLY A 99 17.33 -21.61 13.56
N GLY A 100 17.56 -20.37 14.01
CA GLY A 100 16.55 -19.57 14.70
C GLY A 100 15.49 -18.94 13.79
N TYR A 101 14.29 -18.71 14.33
CA TYR A 101 13.13 -18.15 13.65
C TYR A 101 13.43 -16.85 12.90
N LYS A 102 14.06 -15.87 13.58
CA LYS A 102 14.27 -14.54 13.03
C LYS A 102 14.99 -14.58 11.67
N THR A 103 16.11 -15.29 11.59
CA THR A 103 16.89 -15.40 10.35
C THR A 103 16.15 -16.18 9.27
N ALA A 104 15.41 -17.24 9.62
CA ALA A 104 14.59 -17.98 8.66
C ALA A 104 13.49 -17.08 8.07
N TYR A 105 12.77 -16.39 8.94
CA TYR A 105 11.66 -15.51 8.57
C TYR A 105 12.14 -14.31 7.74
N ASP A 106 13.22 -13.63 8.16
CA ASP A 106 13.81 -12.52 7.42
C ASP A 106 14.22 -12.94 6.00
N LEU A 107 14.79 -14.15 5.84
CA LEU A 107 15.17 -14.69 4.53
C LEU A 107 13.95 -14.91 3.64
N VAL A 108 12.92 -15.56 4.17
CA VAL A 108 11.70 -15.89 3.42
C VAL A 108 10.96 -14.61 3.03
N MET A 109 10.78 -13.67 3.96
CA MET A 109 10.08 -12.41 3.71
C MET A 109 10.83 -11.53 2.72
N LYS A 110 12.17 -11.47 2.78
CA LYS A 110 12.97 -10.74 1.79
C LYS A 110 12.60 -11.17 0.36
N TRP A 111 12.49 -12.47 0.11
CA TRP A 111 12.18 -12.99 -1.22
C TRP A 111 10.70 -12.94 -1.59
N PHE A 112 9.80 -13.07 -0.62
CA PHE A 112 8.38 -12.78 -0.82
C PHE A 112 8.17 -11.37 -1.39
N TRP A 113 8.79 -10.37 -0.75
CA TRP A 113 8.71 -8.98 -1.20
C TRP A 113 9.42 -8.74 -2.53
N ILE A 114 10.60 -9.36 -2.77
CA ILE A 114 11.30 -9.24 -4.06
C ILE A 114 10.46 -9.83 -5.20
N ARG A 115 9.82 -11.01 -5.02
CA ARG A 115 8.96 -11.61 -6.05
C ARG A 115 7.71 -10.79 -6.31
N HIS A 116 7.01 -10.36 -5.26
CA HIS A 116 5.84 -9.50 -5.44
C HIS A 116 6.23 -8.16 -6.06
N ALA A 117 7.38 -7.58 -5.69
CA ALA A 117 7.90 -6.38 -6.33
C ALA A 117 8.34 -6.63 -7.79
N ALA A 118 8.81 -7.83 -8.13
CA ALA A 118 9.18 -8.22 -9.50
C ALA A 118 7.95 -8.48 -10.36
N GLU A 119 6.89 -9.09 -9.83
CA GLU A 119 5.58 -9.22 -10.50
C GLU A 119 4.94 -7.84 -10.71
N LEU A 120 5.07 -6.93 -9.74
CA LEU A 120 4.71 -5.52 -9.88
C LEU A 120 5.59 -4.76 -10.89
N LYS A 121 6.84 -5.16 -11.12
CA LYS A 121 7.76 -4.57 -12.14
C LYS A 121 7.62 -5.20 -13.53
N ALA A 122 7.27 -6.49 -13.61
CA ALA A 122 7.08 -7.26 -14.83
C ALA A 122 5.68 -7.05 -15.43
N MET A 123 4.77 -6.41 -14.68
CA MET A 123 3.66 -5.67 -15.23
C MET A 123 4.23 -4.45 -15.98
N GLU A 124 4.74 -4.71 -17.17
CA GLU A 124 5.24 -3.70 -18.11
C GLU A 124 4.06 -2.80 -18.47
N LEU A 125 3.94 -1.67 -17.75
CA LEU A 125 2.95 -0.65 -18.03
C LEU A 125 3.27 -0.04 -19.40
N VAL A 126 2.52 -0.52 -20.38
CA VAL A 126 2.32 0.12 -21.69
C VAL A 126 2.07 1.60 -21.45
N ASP A 127 2.72 2.41 -22.27
CA ASP A 127 2.65 3.87 -22.27
C ASP A 127 1.25 4.40 -21.89
N GLY A 128 1.16 5.22 -20.83
CA GLY A 128 -0.08 5.88 -20.43
C GLY A 128 -1.23 4.99 -19.89
N ALA A 129 -1.01 3.72 -19.57
CA ALA A 129 -2.11 2.86 -19.11
C ALA A 129 -2.62 3.23 -17.70
N ALA A 130 -3.84 3.75 -17.64
CA ALA A 130 -4.66 3.79 -16.43
C ALA A 130 -4.91 2.34 -15.96
N THR A 131 -4.29 1.94 -14.85
CA THR A 131 -4.63 0.66 -14.23
C THR A 131 -5.83 0.85 -13.34
N THR A 132 -6.90 0.11 -13.61
CA THR A 132 -8.11 0.01 -12.78
C THR A 132 -8.05 -1.29 -12.00
N SER A 133 -8.05 -1.25 -10.66
CA SER A 133 -8.28 -2.44 -9.83
C SER A 133 -9.73 -2.47 -9.35
N SER A 134 -10.41 -3.60 -9.53
CA SER A 134 -11.84 -3.79 -9.19
C SER A 134 -12.08 -4.69 -7.97
N GLU A 135 -11.05 -5.10 -7.23
CA GLU A 135 -11.20 -5.94 -6.04
C GLU A 135 -10.59 -5.30 -4.79
N ASP A 136 -11.32 -5.44 -3.70
CA ASP A 136 -11.19 -4.83 -2.37
C ASP A 136 -9.76 -4.42 -1.95
N GLY A 137 -9.36 -3.19 -2.29
CA GLY A 137 -8.40 -2.42 -1.49
C GLY A 137 -6.99 -2.18 -2.04
N VAL A 138 -6.68 -2.45 -3.31
CA VAL A 138 -5.29 -2.34 -3.79
C VAL A 138 -4.97 -1.03 -4.54
N SER A 139 -3.82 -0.47 -4.16
CA SER A 139 -3.20 0.76 -4.66
C SER A 139 -2.38 0.54 -5.92
N VAL A 140 -2.64 1.39 -6.91
CA VAL A 140 -1.80 1.59 -8.09
C VAL A 140 -0.72 2.63 -7.77
N VAL A 141 0.52 2.41 -8.20
CA VAL A 141 1.61 3.40 -8.19
C VAL A 141 2.20 3.47 -9.60
N THR A 142 2.09 4.62 -10.26
CA THR A 142 2.76 4.90 -11.54
C THR A 142 3.89 5.91 -11.28
N THR A 143 5.09 5.72 -11.84
CA THR A 143 6.34 6.47 -11.50
C THR A 143 7.03 7.12 -12.72
N LYS A 144 6.30 7.46 -13.79
CA LYS A 144 6.85 8.10 -15.00
C LYS A 144 6.41 9.57 -15.10
N ASP A 145 7.00 10.35 -16.01
CA ASP A 145 6.77 11.80 -16.18
C ASP A 145 5.29 12.20 -16.18
N LYS A 146 4.43 11.37 -16.79
CA LYS A 146 2.97 11.48 -16.69
C LYS A 146 2.41 10.19 -16.11
N SER A 147 1.66 10.30 -15.03
CA SER A 147 1.24 9.15 -14.24
C SER A 147 -0.25 9.25 -13.93
N HIS A 148 -1.04 8.21 -14.24
CA HIS A 148 -2.46 8.14 -13.93
C HIS A 148 -2.76 6.89 -13.09
N ALA A 149 -3.53 7.04 -12.02
CA ALA A 149 -3.94 5.93 -11.15
C ALA A 149 -5.43 6.05 -10.83
N SER A 150 -6.16 4.94 -10.95
CA SER A 150 -7.56 4.88 -10.55
C SER A 150 -7.87 3.62 -9.73
N ALA A 151 -8.65 3.79 -8.67
CA ALA A 151 -9.11 2.68 -7.84
C ALA A 151 -10.61 2.77 -7.60
N THR A 152 -11.31 1.64 -7.74
CA THR A 152 -12.73 1.50 -7.42
C THR A 152 -12.93 0.33 -6.45
N GLY A 153 -13.96 0.39 -5.61
CA GLY A 153 -14.28 -0.67 -4.64
C GLY A 153 -14.71 -0.09 -3.29
N TYR A 154 -14.98 -0.93 -2.29
CA TYR A 154 -15.43 -0.45 -0.99
C TYR A 154 -14.37 0.45 -0.30
N TYR A 155 -13.08 0.09 -0.46
CA TYR A 155 -11.91 0.82 0.03
C TYR A 155 -10.95 1.21 -1.11
N GLY A 156 -11.28 2.23 -1.91
CA GLY A 156 -10.44 2.63 -3.05
C GLY A 156 -9.17 3.38 -2.59
N HIS A 157 -7.99 2.94 -3.01
CA HIS A 157 -6.73 3.66 -2.80
C HIS A 157 -6.00 3.88 -4.14
N ALA A 158 -5.69 5.12 -4.49
CA ALA A 158 -4.97 5.44 -5.73
C ALA A 158 -3.77 6.36 -5.45
N SER A 159 -2.60 6.05 -6.02
CA SER A 159 -1.40 6.88 -5.92
C SER A 159 -0.74 7.11 -7.28
N ALA A 160 -0.46 8.36 -7.62
CA ALA A 160 0.20 8.75 -8.87
C ALA A 160 1.44 9.59 -8.57
N THR A 161 2.59 9.22 -9.11
CA THR A 161 3.86 9.92 -8.94
C THR A 161 4.52 10.22 -10.28
N GLY A 162 4.87 11.48 -10.55
CA GLY A 162 5.44 11.89 -11.84
C GLY A 162 5.61 13.41 -11.91
N TYR A 163 6.08 13.97 -13.02
CA TYR A 163 6.06 15.43 -13.22
C TYR A 163 4.63 15.97 -13.22
N SER A 164 3.71 15.23 -13.86
CA SER A 164 2.26 15.44 -13.79
C SER A 164 1.57 14.13 -13.37
N GLY A 165 1.02 14.11 -12.16
CA GLY A 165 0.37 12.93 -11.60
C GLY A 165 -1.13 13.13 -11.40
N HIS A 166 -1.94 12.13 -11.76
CA HIS A 166 -3.39 12.14 -11.57
C HIS A 166 -3.85 10.88 -10.83
N ALA A 167 -4.43 11.03 -9.65
CA ALA A 167 -4.95 9.92 -8.86
C ALA A 167 -6.46 10.09 -8.61
N SER A 168 -7.24 9.01 -8.80
CA SER A 168 -8.67 8.99 -8.54
C SER A 168 -9.07 7.76 -7.72
N ALA A 169 -9.74 7.94 -6.60
CA ALA A 169 -10.26 6.83 -5.78
C ALA A 169 -11.76 7.00 -5.54
N THR A 170 -12.54 5.98 -5.92
CA THR A 170 -14.00 5.98 -5.74
C THR A 170 -14.41 4.77 -4.91
N GLY A 171 -15.15 4.98 -3.81
CA GLY A 171 -15.56 3.89 -2.92
C GLY A 171 -16.41 4.35 -1.74
N TYR A 172 -16.68 3.46 -0.78
CA TYR A 172 -17.27 3.88 0.50
C TYR A 172 -16.27 4.75 1.28
N SER A 173 -15.00 4.29 1.30
CA SER A 173 -13.84 5.08 1.74
C SER A 173 -12.85 5.18 0.58
N GLY A 174 -12.58 6.39 0.12
CA GLY A 174 -11.71 6.65 -1.03
C GLY A 174 -10.49 7.47 -0.62
N HIS A 175 -9.29 7.05 -1.01
CA HIS A 175 -8.05 7.76 -0.73
C HIS A 175 -7.24 7.96 -2.02
N ALA A 176 -7.04 9.20 -2.43
CA ALA A 176 -6.25 9.55 -3.60
C ALA A 176 -5.05 10.42 -3.24
N SER A 177 -3.87 10.07 -3.78
CA SER A 177 -2.65 10.86 -3.61
C SER A 177 -1.96 11.07 -4.95
N ALA A 178 -1.69 12.33 -5.31
CA ALA A 178 -0.94 12.68 -6.51
C ALA A 178 0.27 13.55 -6.14
N THR A 179 1.46 13.13 -6.56
CA THR A 179 2.72 13.85 -6.30
C THR A 179 3.40 14.19 -7.63
N GLY A 180 3.72 15.47 -7.83
CA GLY A 180 4.41 15.99 -9.02
C GLY A 180 4.58 17.50 -9.00
N GLU A 181 5.01 18.12 -10.09
CA GLU A 181 4.91 19.59 -10.21
C GLU A 181 3.45 20.03 -10.36
N SER A 182 2.68 19.23 -11.11
CA SER A 182 1.23 19.37 -11.30
C SER A 182 0.50 18.07 -10.90
N GLY A 183 0.26 17.90 -9.60
CA GLY A 183 -0.48 16.76 -9.05
C GLY A 183 -1.98 17.03 -8.97
N HIS A 184 -2.83 16.09 -9.41
CA HIS A 184 -4.29 16.15 -9.26
C HIS A 184 -4.80 14.90 -8.54
N ALA A 185 -5.40 15.06 -7.37
CA ALA A 185 -5.99 13.96 -6.60
C ALA A 185 -7.50 14.16 -6.42
N SER A 186 -8.29 13.12 -6.69
CA SER A 186 -9.75 13.11 -6.49
C SER A 186 -10.17 11.89 -5.69
N ALA A 187 -10.88 12.10 -4.59
CA ALA A 187 -11.45 11.03 -3.77
C ALA A 187 -12.96 11.22 -3.63
N THR A 188 -13.72 10.18 -3.94
CA THR A 188 -15.20 10.19 -3.90
C THR A 188 -15.69 9.02 -3.05
N GLY A 189 -16.47 9.30 -2.01
CA GLY A 189 -17.05 8.28 -1.13
C GLY A 189 -17.82 8.85 0.05
N GLU A 190 -18.24 8.06 1.03
CA GLU A 190 -18.78 8.62 2.28
C GLU A 190 -17.65 9.30 3.09
N SER A 191 -16.46 8.71 3.07
CA SER A 191 -15.22 9.21 3.67
C SER A 191 -14.12 9.33 2.61
N GLY A 192 -14.06 10.47 1.91
CA GLY A 192 -13.10 10.73 0.85
C GLY A 192 -11.89 11.53 1.35
N HIS A 193 -10.67 11.10 1.04
CA HIS A 193 -9.44 11.83 1.35
C HIS A 193 -8.58 12.03 0.10
N ALA A 194 -8.33 13.29 -0.27
CA ALA A 194 -7.49 13.64 -1.40
C ALA A 194 -6.27 14.45 -0.96
N SER A 195 -5.10 14.09 -1.47
CA SER A 195 -3.86 14.84 -1.26
C SER A 195 -3.11 15.07 -2.55
N ALA A 196 -2.83 16.33 -2.88
CA ALA A 196 -2.05 16.72 -4.05
C ALA A 196 -0.81 17.48 -3.63
N THR A 197 0.36 16.96 -3.97
CA THR A 197 1.65 17.59 -3.73
C THR A 197 2.23 18.10 -5.04
N GLY A 198 2.59 19.38 -5.09
CA GLY A 198 3.14 20.06 -6.26
C GLY A 198 2.87 21.55 -6.31
N ASN A 199 3.67 22.30 -7.04
CA ASN A 199 3.48 23.77 -7.21
C ASN A 199 2.05 24.11 -7.62
N TYR A 200 1.44 23.27 -8.46
CA TYR A 200 0.05 23.38 -8.93
C TYR A 200 -0.79 22.18 -8.47
N GLY A 201 -0.64 21.77 -7.20
CA GLY A 201 -1.38 20.63 -6.65
C GLY A 201 -2.88 20.91 -6.51
N HIS A 202 -3.74 20.08 -7.10
CA HIS A 202 -5.20 20.16 -6.95
C HIS A 202 -5.77 18.93 -6.27
N ALA A 203 -6.37 19.10 -5.09
CA ALA A 203 -7.03 18.02 -4.35
C ALA A 203 -8.54 18.26 -4.25
N SER A 204 -9.33 17.24 -4.57
CA SER A 204 -10.78 17.26 -4.45
C SER A 204 -11.27 16.05 -3.68
N ALA A 205 -12.02 16.27 -2.60
CA ALA A 205 -12.64 15.22 -1.80
C ALA A 205 -14.15 15.46 -1.74
N THR A 206 -14.92 14.48 -2.22
CA THR A 206 -16.38 14.53 -2.17
C THR A 206 -16.90 13.41 -1.29
N GLY A 207 -17.88 13.72 -0.43
CA GLY A 207 -18.37 12.78 0.58
C GLY A 207 -18.81 13.44 1.88
N TYR A 208 -19.63 12.73 2.67
CA TYR A 208 -20.14 13.23 3.96
C TYR A 208 -19.02 13.76 4.87
N SER A 209 -17.87 13.08 4.89
CA SER A 209 -16.66 13.47 5.64
C SER A 209 -15.42 13.61 4.74
N GLY A 210 -15.54 14.46 3.71
CA GLY A 210 -14.44 14.71 2.77
C GLY A 210 -13.28 15.53 3.37
N HIS A 211 -12.03 15.16 3.07
CA HIS A 211 -10.85 15.94 3.41
C HIS A 211 -9.94 16.12 2.19
N ALA A 212 -9.66 17.37 1.83
CA ALA A 212 -8.76 17.70 0.73
C ALA A 212 -7.55 18.48 1.22
N SER A 213 -6.37 18.11 0.75
CA SER A 213 -5.11 18.81 1.06
C SER A 213 -4.29 19.06 -0.20
N ALA A 214 -3.85 20.30 -0.39
CA ALA A 214 -2.90 20.65 -1.43
C ALA A 214 -1.64 21.27 -0.83
N THR A 215 -0.47 20.81 -1.26
CA THR A 215 0.82 21.34 -0.80
C THR A 215 1.59 21.91 -2.00
N GLY A 216 1.59 23.25 -2.13
CA GLY A 216 2.35 24.02 -3.13
C GLY A 216 1.78 25.41 -3.37
N ASN A 217 2.58 26.31 -3.95
CA ASN A 217 2.34 27.76 -4.03
C ASN A 217 1.14 28.21 -4.87
N TYR A 218 0.48 27.32 -5.59
CA TYR A 218 -0.77 27.61 -6.31
C TYR A 218 -1.76 26.46 -6.13
N GLY A 219 -1.65 25.74 -5.02
CA GLY A 219 -2.45 24.56 -4.77
C GLY A 219 -3.91 24.89 -4.48
N HIS A 220 -4.83 24.08 -4.97
CA HIS A 220 -6.26 24.22 -4.68
C HIS A 220 -6.77 22.97 -3.93
N ALA A 221 -7.53 23.18 -2.86
CA ALA A 221 -8.18 22.10 -2.10
C ALA A 221 -9.70 22.33 -2.04
N SER A 222 -10.49 21.36 -2.48
CA SER A 222 -11.96 21.39 -2.40
C SER A 222 -12.46 20.17 -1.63
N ALA A 223 -13.20 20.40 -0.56
CA ALA A 223 -13.91 19.36 0.19
C ALA A 223 -15.37 19.78 0.37
N THR A 224 -16.32 19.14 -0.31
CA THR A 224 -17.67 19.71 -0.49
C THR A 224 -18.79 19.10 0.36
N GLY A 225 -18.57 18.03 1.12
CA GLY A 225 -19.65 17.45 1.94
C GLY A 225 -19.75 17.97 3.37
N ASN A 226 -20.67 17.40 4.16
CA ASN A 226 -21.16 17.96 5.44
C ASN A 226 -20.14 18.08 6.59
N TYR A 227 -18.95 17.51 6.45
CA TYR A 227 -17.80 17.78 7.33
C TYR A 227 -16.54 18.00 6.48
N GLY A 228 -16.72 18.66 5.34
CA GLY A 228 -15.71 18.85 4.31
C GLY A 228 -14.62 19.81 4.74
N HIS A 229 -13.40 19.36 5.02
CA HIS A 229 -12.28 20.25 5.37
C HIS A 229 -11.27 20.35 4.22
N ALA A 230 -10.87 21.57 3.91
CA ALA A 230 -9.89 21.85 2.86
C ALA A 230 -8.69 22.59 3.41
N VAL A 231 -7.49 22.09 3.14
CA VAL A 231 -6.23 22.66 3.61
C VAL A 231 -5.32 22.95 2.43
N VAL A 232 -4.77 24.17 2.40
CA VAL A 232 -3.66 24.51 1.50
C VAL A 232 -2.45 24.99 2.30
N LEU A 233 -1.34 24.27 2.15
CA LEU A 233 -0.09 24.54 2.87
C LEU A 233 0.94 25.33 2.06
N GLY A 234 0.59 25.76 0.84
CA GLY A 234 1.40 26.70 0.08
C GLY A 234 0.85 28.12 0.07
N GLN A 235 1.66 29.06 -0.39
CA GLN A 235 1.24 30.44 -0.64
C GLN A 235 0.19 30.49 -1.75
N TYR A 236 -0.54 31.60 -1.90
CA TYR A 236 -1.52 31.86 -2.98
C TYR A 236 -2.58 30.77 -3.23
N GLY A 237 -2.74 29.85 -2.29
CA GLY A 237 -3.66 28.73 -2.37
C GLY A 237 -5.12 29.16 -2.29
N LYS A 238 -5.99 28.31 -2.83
CA LYS A 238 -7.43 28.46 -2.77
C LYS A 238 -8.05 27.25 -2.09
N ALA A 239 -8.98 27.47 -1.17
CA ALA A 239 -9.65 26.40 -0.44
C ALA A 239 -11.17 26.59 -0.46
N GLN A 240 -11.91 25.50 -0.54
CA GLN A 240 -13.37 25.46 -0.41
C GLN A 240 -13.75 24.31 0.50
N CYS A 241 -14.57 24.58 1.51
CA CYS A 241 -15.09 23.60 2.46
C CYS A 241 -16.60 23.35 2.25
N GLY A 242 -17.11 22.29 2.86
CA GLY A 242 -18.53 21.98 2.87
C GLY A 242 -19.20 22.54 4.13
N GLU A 243 -20.46 22.14 4.35
CA GLU A 243 -21.16 22.45 5.60
C GLU A 243 -20.38 21.90 6.80
N ASN A 244 -20.46 22.54 7.97
CA ASN A 244 -19.70 22.21 9.20
C ASN A 244 -18.19 21.93 9.01
N GLY A 245 -17.62 22.44 7.92
CA GLY A 245 -16.22 22.26 7.56
C GLY A 245 -15.38 23.50 7.84
N ALA A 246 -14.10 23.41 7.48
CA ALA A 246 -13.18 24.54 7.57
C ALA A 246 -12.26 24.64 6.35
N VAL A 247 -11.90 25.87 6.01
CA VAL A 247 -10.78 26.19 5.13
C VAL A 247 -9.57 26.56 5.98
N ILE A 248 -8.42 25.96 5.69
CA ILE A 248 -7.13 26.33 6.30
C ILE A 248 -6.19 26.78 5.19
N LEU A 249 -5.77 28.05 5.24
CA LEU A 249 -4.84 28.63 4.27
C LEU A 249 -3.56 29.09 4.95
N THR A 250 -2.45 28.91 4.26
CA THR A 250 -1.11 29.18 4.78
C THR A 250 -0.51 30.43 4.14
N TYR A 251 0.17 31.23 4.94
CA TYR A 251 0.94 32.39 4.48
C TYR A 251 2.28 32.50 5.21
N TRP A 252 3.19 33.30 4.66
CA TRP A 252 4.47 33.64 5.28
C TRP A 252 4.36 34.99 5.99
N ASP A 253 4.62 35.03 7.29
CA ASP A 253 4.56 36.28 8.08
C ASP A 253 5.84 37.12 8.05
N GLY A 254 6.80 36.76 7.19
CA GLY A 254 8.15 37.34 7.17
C GLY A 254 9.19 36.51 7.95
N LYS A 255 8.76 35.61 8.83
CA LYS A 255 9.65 34.78 9.67
C LYS A 255 9.33 33.29 9.65
N ARG A 256 8.05 32.93 9.58
CA ARG A 256 7.58 31.54 9.60
C ARG A 256 6.25 31.38 8.87
N LEU A 257 5.93 30.14 8.51
CA LEU A 257 4.60 29.79 8.00
C LEU A 257 3.57 29.95 9.11
N ARG A 258 2.43 30.53 8.73
CA ARG A 258 1.25 30.77 9.57
C ARG A 258 0.01 30.29 8.85
N HIS A 259 -1.03 30.01 9.62
CA HIS A 259 -2.29 29.49 9.11
C HIS A 259 -3.44 30.39 9.54
N ILE A 260 -4.42 30.54 8.65
CA ILE A 260 -5.72 31.13 8.96
C ILE A 260 -6.76 30.05 8.76
N VAL A 261 -7.70 29.99 9.69
CA VAL A 261 -8.81 29.05 9.69
C VAL A 261 -10.10 29.83 9.52
N GLY A 262 -10.92 29.42 8.55
CA GLY A 262 -12.29 29.90 8.38
C GLY A 262 -13.25 28.72 8.51
N TYR A 263 -14.22 28.83 9.41
CA TYR A 263 -15.24 27.79 9.64
C TYR A 263 -16.51 28.14 8.87
N ALA A 264 -17.09 27.17 8.17
CA ALA A 264 -18.35 27.37 7.45
C ALA A 264 -19.46 27.82 8.42
N GLY A 265 -20.14 28.91 8.08
CA GLY A 265 -21.18 29.53 8.90
C GLY A 265 -20.67 30.61 9.87
N GLU A 266 -19.36 30.82 9.97
CA GLU A 266 -18.75 31.82 10.85
C GLU A 266 -18.04 32.92 10.05
N GLY A 267 -18.07 34.17 10.54
CA GLY A 267 -17.26 35.26 9.99
C GLY A 267 -17.49 35.57 8.50
N GLY A 268 -18.65 35.20 7.94
CA GLY A 268 -18.96 35.37 6.51
C GLY A 268 -18.40 34.27 5.60
N ILE A 269 -17.89 33.18 6.17
CA ILE A 269 -17.46 32.00 5.43
C ILE A 269 -18.67 31.12 5.14
N GLU A 270 -18.94 30.87 3.87
CA GLU A 270 -20.04 30.04 3.38
C GLU A 270 -19.48 28.73 2.81
N SER A 271 -20.19 27.63 3.07
CA SER A 271 -19.89 26.35 2.46
C SER A 271 -20.05 26.44 0.94
N GLY A 272 -19.24 25.69 0.20
CA GLY A 272 -19.31 25.67 -1.26
C GLY A 272 -18.79 26.95 -1.93
N LYS A 273 -18.15 27.87 -1.20
CA LYS A 273 -17.42 29.00 -1.80
C LYS A 273 -15.91 28.84 -1.69
N TRP A 274 -15.19 29.40 -2.65
CA TRP A 274 -13.73 29.38 -2.64
C TRP A 274 -13.19 30.59 -1.91
N TYR A 275 -12.16 30.37 -1.10
CA TYR A 275 -11.48 31.40 -0.33
C TYR A 275 -9.98 31.40 -0.63
N MET A 276 -9.39 32.59 -0.59
CA MET A 276 -7.95 32.81 -0.64
C MET A 276 -7.54 33.87 0.40
N LEU A 277 -6.25 34.06 0.59
CA LEU A 277 -5.73 35.15 1.41
C LEU A 277 -5.43 36.39 0.56
N ASN A 278 -5.91 37.54 1.00
CA ASN A 278 -5.53 38.83 0.41
C ASN A 278 -4.12 39.26 0.86
N GLY A 279 -3.63 40.41 0.37
CA GLY A 279 -2.30 40.94 0.74
C GLY A 279 -2.13 41.33 2.22
N LYS A 280 -3.20 41.31 3.01
CA LYS A 280 -3.20 41.54 4.48
C LYS A 280 -3.35 40.24 5.27
N ASN A 281 -3.36 39.08 4.61
CA ASN A 281 -3.65 37.78 5.20
C ASN A 281 -5.06 37.73 5.82
N GLU A 282 -6.08 38.18 5.07
CA GLU A 282 -7.48 38.02 5.44
C GLU A 282 -8.15 37.08 4.43
N LEU A 283 -9.07 36.24 4.91
CA LEU A 283 -9.87 35.37 4.04
C LEU A 283 -10.80 36.24 3.18
N ILE A 284 -10.71 36.04 1.87
CA ILE A 284 -11.60 36.68 0.89
C ILE A 284 -12.20 35.63 -0.04
N GLU A 285 -13.45 35.82 -0.43
CA GLU A 285 -14.11 35.01 -1.46
C GLU A 285 -13.40 35.20 -2.81
N THR A 286 -13.24 34.12 -3.57
CA THR A 286 -12.62 34.09 -4.90
C THR A 286 -13.32 33.09 -5.80
N THR A 287 -12.95 33.07 -7.09
CA THR A 287 -13.25 31.99 -8.02
C THR A 287 -11.99 31.19 -8.37
N VAL A 288 -12.18 29.97 -8.87
CA VAL A 288 -11.15 29.17 -9.54
C VAL A 288 -11.49 29.22 -11.04
N GLU A 289 -10.59 29.79 -11.85
CA GLU A 289 -10.74 29.74 -13.31
C GLU A 289 -10.61 28.27 -13.78
N LYS A 290 -11.49 27.87 -14.69
CA LYS A 290 -11.55 26.51 -15.25
C LYS A 290 -10.43 26.27 -16.26
#